data_AF-A0A0S4IWU1-F1
#
_entry.id   AF-A0A0S4IWU1-F1
#
_cell.length_a   1.000
_cell.length_b   1.000
_cell.length_c   1.000
_cell.angle_alpha   90.00
_cell.angle_beta   90.00
_cell.angle_gamma   90.00
#
_symmetry.space_group_name_H-M   'P 1'
#
loop_
_entity.id
_entity.type
_entity.pdbx_description
1 polymer ?
#
loop_
_entity_poly.entity_id
_entity_poly.type
_entity_poly.pdbx_seq_one_letter_code
_entity_poly.pdbx_strand_id
1 'polypeptide(L)'
;KKTAEEIAKLKAEVRGSKDQFDKLRLAKEQQKLDEAEALKPVKELEKELFKMKANMTFAMKNREDGLSPEELLVKRPMWEIRDECDDIDDDLQKLIPDCVRLEQIVEQKIGKPEESASEKSDDESDKSSESAESEKPPPETKEERLERLAREKAERGVAREEEKKSRIAKATYDREWKHFRETTRKDQFLSDLLEKILMYLEYGTNVTTLTPQGLERRFAFFSKGRKSMTFVPAVRDGAVPNRKDVIRTCDLSKVAGIHMGQHSPFFQIQLRKFAGRVDPARSEPPPPVEEMDISNLHRYYYRSFSIQFPTKEEGFIDFVCDTDTDFEALVVALHRVSGRNATWGKNLFIELAANIDNLSEAEKLLCENIHLTPDEYLNCKDIVLLRDDKLFVTLHDLRVLTALDLYHSQKLLEMWLKQKWIVRRQVNYYKYQEVIAEEAARKAAQEEAEREAALHAEEQPEEGAEEGDDDDDEDDDDDD
;
A
#
# COMPACT_ATOMS: atom_id res chain seq x y z
N LYS A 1 29.32 31.97 -48.73
CA LYS A 1 28.10 32.81 -48.81
C LYS A 1 26.86 31.98 -48.48
N LYS A 2 26.59 30.90 -49.23
CA LYS A 2 25.50 29.95 -48.99
C LYS A 2 25.43 29.41 -47.54
N THR A 3 26.55 28.93 -47.01
CA THR A 3 26.68 28.51 -45.59
C THR A 3 26.43 29.61 -44.56
N ALA A 4 26.70 30.88 -44.89
CA ALA A 4 26.42 32.00 -43.98
C ALA A 4 24.93 32.36 -43.96
N GLU A 5 24.23 32.18 -45.08
CA GLU A 5 22.78 32.37 -45.19
C GLU A 5 22.01 31.27 -44.47
N GLU A 6 22.44 30.02 -44.56
CA GLU A 6 21.85 28.90 -43.81
C GLU A 6 22.02 29.03 -42.29
N ILE A 7 23.22 29.43 -41.84
CA ILE A 7 23.46 29.72 -40.41
C ILE A 7 22.58 30.88 -39.94
N ALA A 8 22.37 31.90 -40.77
CA ALA A 8 21.48 33.01 -40.43
C ALA A 8 20.01 32.57 -40.33
N LYS A 9 19.57 31.68 -41.24
CA LYS A 9 18.22 31.08 -41.23
C LYS A 9 17.99 30.24 -39.98
N LEU A 10 18.91 29.33 -39.65
CA LEU A 10 18.82 28.49 -38.45
C LEU A 10 18.83 29.32 -37.16
N LYS A 11 19.64 30.40 -37.11
CA LYS A 11 19.63 31.32 -35.96
C LYS A 11 18.30 32.06 -35.80
N ALA A 12 17.64 32.40 -36.89
CA ALA A 12 16.31 33.02 -36.87
C ALA A 12 15.26 32.02 -36.38
N GLU A 13 15.33 30.77 -36.84
CA GLU A 13 14.42 29.69 -36.45
C GLU A 13 14.56 29.32 -34.97
N VAL A 14 15.79 29.13 -34.48
CA VAL A 14 16.07 28.89 -33.05
C VAL A 14 15.58 30.05 -32.18
N ARG A 15 15.71 31.30 -32.66
CA ARG A 15 15.19 32.47 -31.93
C ARG A 15 13.66 32.45 -31.89
N GLY A 16 13.00 32.12 -33.01
CA GLY A 16 11.55 31.95 -33.07
C GLY A 16 11.03 30.85 -32.14
N SER A 17 11.68 29.67 -32.11
CA SER A 17 11.32 28.58 -31.21
C SER A 17 11.53 28.95 -29.73
N LYS A 18 12.59 29.71 -29.42
CA LYS A 18 12.83 30.20 -28.06
C LYS A 18 11.75 31.19 -27.61
N ASP A 19 11.38 32.14 -28.47
CA ASP A 19 10.31 33.09 -28.19
C ASP A 19 8.95 32.39 -28.00
N GLN A 20 8.69 31.33 -28.77
CA GLN A 20 7.48 30.50 -28.62
C GLN A 20 7.49 29.71 -27.30
N PHE A 21 8.64 29.15 -26.91
CA PHE A 21 8.80 28.46 -25.63
C PHE A 21 8.59 29.41 -24.44
N ASP A 22 9.18 30.61 -24.49
CA ASP A 22 9.03 31.60 -23.42
C ASP A 22 7.57 32.08 -23.29
N LYS A 23 6.84 32.23 -24.41
CA LYS A 23 5.39 32.50 -24.40
C LYS A 23 4.59 31.38 -23.74
N LEU A 24 4.87 30.12 -24.06
CA LEU A 24 4.19 28.97 -23.44
C LEU A 24 4.51 28.84 -21.95
N ARG A 25 5.75 29.15 -21.54
CA ARG A 25 6.15 29.17 -20.13
C ARG A 25 5.37 30.23 -19.34
N LEU A 26 5.29 31.45 -19.87
CA LEU A 26 4.52 32.55 -19.27
C LEU A 26 3.02 32.22 -19.18
N ALA A 27 2.43 31.64 -20.23
CA ALA A 27 1.04 31.22 -20.22
C ALA A 27 0.76 30.16 -19.13
N LYS A 28 1.69 29.20 -18.96
CA LYS A 28 1.57 28.16 -17.91
C LYS A 28 1.74 28.72 -16.50
N GLU A 29 2.62 29.71 -16.31
CA GLU A 29 2.76 30.40 -15.02
C GLU A 29 1.51 31.21 -14.67
N GLN A 30 0.91 31.90 -15.66
CA GLN A 30 -0.35 32.61 -15.47
C GLN A 30 -1.50 31.66 -15.15
N GLN A 31 -1.61 30.53 -15.86
CA GLN A 31 -2.63 29.52 -15.57
C GLN A 31 -2.53 28.98 -14.13
N LYS A 32 -1.31 28.75 -13.62
CA LYS A 32 -1.11 28.32 -12.21
C LYS A 32 -1.55 29.39 -11.21
N LEU A 33 -1.35 30.67 -11.53
CA LEU A 33 -1.80 31.80 -10.72
C LEU A 33 -3.32 31.87 -10.70
N ASP A 34 -3.95 31.75 -11.87
CA ASP A 34 -5.42 31.76 -12.02
C ASP A 34 -6.06 30.56 -11.30
N GLU A 35 -5.47 29.36 -11.39
CA GLU A 35 -5.89 28.17 -10.65
C GLU A 35 -5.76 28.36 -9.12
N ALA A 36 -4.64 28.93 -8.66
CA ALA A 36 -4.44 29.20 -7.24
C ALA A 36 -5.43 30.24 -6.71
N GLU A 37 -5.80 31.23 -7.52
CA GLU A 37 -6.79 32.25 -7.19
C GLU A 37 -8.21 31.69 -7.18
N ALA A 38 -8.56 30.84 -8.15
CA ALA A 38 -9.84 30.14 -8.21
C ALA A 38 -10.04 29.17 -7.02
N LEU A 39 -8.96 28.68 -6.41
CA LEU A 39 -8.99 27.80 -5.24
C LEU A 39 -9.09 28.54 -3.89
N LYS A 40 -8.90 29.87 -3.84
CA LYS A 40 -9.04 30.64 -2.58
C LYS A 40 -10.44 30.52 -1.95
N PRO A 41 -11.56 30.67 -2.69
CA PRO A 41 -12.91 30.55 -2.13
C PRO A 41 -13.20 29.13 -1.59
N VAL A 42 -12.66 28.10 -2.27
CA VAL A 42 -12.83 26.70 -1.86
C VAL A 42 -12.13 26.44 -0.53
N LYS A 43 -10.92 26.98 -0.33
CA LYS A 43 -10.18 26.85 0.94
C LYS A 43 -10.86 27.56 2.11
N GLU A 44 -11.53 28.68 1.87
CA GLU A 44 -12.33 29.33 2.92
C GLU A 44 -13.56 28.50 3.30
N LEU A 45 -14.26 27.93 2.30
CA LEU A 45 -15.37 27.01 2.53
C LEU A 45 -14.93 25.72 3.26
N GLU A 46 -13.77 25.16 2.92
CA GLU A 46 -13.20 24.01 3.64
C GLU A 46 -12.90 24.33 5.11
N LYS A 47 -12.41 25.55 5.40
CA LYS A 47 -12.14 26.02 6.76
C LYS A 47 -13.43 26.20 7.57
N GLU A 48 -14.50 26.69 6.94
CA GLU A 48 -15.83 26.78 7.58
C GLU A 48 -16.45 25.41 7.79
N LEU A 49 -16.34 24.51 6.82
CA LEU A 49 -16.83 23.13 6.91
C LEU A 49 -16.08 22.34 7.99
N PHE A 50 -14.79 22.60 8.15
CA PHE A 50 -13.98 22.04 9.24
C PHE A 50 -14.43 22.58 10.62
N LYS A 51 -14.72 23.88 10.74
CA LYS A 51 -15.31 24.46 11.96
C LYS A 51 -16.70 23.88 12.26
N MET A 52 -17.56 23.71 11.26
CA MET A 52 -18.87 23.07 11.44
C MET A 52 -18.73 21.60 11.88
N LYS A 53 -17.83 20.83 11.27
CA LYS A 53 -17.55 19.44 11.67
C LYS A 53 -17.03 19.36 13.11
N ALA A 54 -16.13 20.25 13.51
CA ALA A 54 -15.64 20.33 14.88
C ALA A 54 -16.78 20.63 15.88
N ASN A 55 -17.68 21.54 15.53
CA ASN A 55 -18.85 21.87 16.36
C ASN A 55 -19.89 20.74 16.40
N MET A 56 -20.08 20.00 15.30
CA MET A 56 -20.99 18.84 15.25
C MET A 56 -20.46 17.64 16.04
N THR A 57 -19.14 17.45 16.09
CA THR A 57 -18.53 16.33 16.84
C THR A 57 -18.71 16.49 18.35
N PHE A 58 -18.98 17.71 18.84
CA PHE A 58 -19.27 18.00 20.25
C PHE A 58 -20.72 17.75 20.68
N ALA A 59 -21.64 17.52 19.74
CA ALA A 59 -23.05 17.31 20.03
C ALA A 59 -23.52 15.96 19.48
N MET A 60 -23.49 14.93 20.35
CA MET A 60 -24.19 13.66 20.09
C MET A 60 -25.71 13.88 20.13
N LYS A 61 -26.26 14.46 19.06
CA LYS A 61 -27.69 14.52 18.76
C LYS A 61 -27.91 14.00 17.35
N ASN A 62 -29.13 13.56 17.02
CA ASN A 62 -29.45 13.04 15.70
C ASN A 62 -29.10 14.09 14.63
N ARG A 63 -28.72 13.67 13.41
CA ARG A 63 -28.27 14.59 12.32
C ARG A 63 -29.28 15.71 12.02
N GLU A 64 -30.55 15.52 12.38
CA GLU A 64 -31.64 16.49 12.20
C GLU A 64 -31.90 17.40 13.42
N ASP A 65 -31.36 17.07 14.59
CA ASP A 65 -31.65 17.79 15.84
C ASP A 65 -30.99 19.18 15.86
N GLY A 66 -31.82 20.22 15.92
CA GLY A 66 -31.39 21.61 16.05
C GLY A 66 -31.26 22.37 14.73
N LEU A 67 -31.62 21.76 13.59
CA LEU A 67 -31.70 22.45 12.30
C LEU A 67 -33.11 23.00 12.06
N SER A 68 -33.19 24.16 11.44
CA SER A 68 -34.46 24.74 11.00
C SER A 68 -35.05 23.97 9.80
N PRO A 69 -36.37 24.06 9.52
CA PRO A 69 -36.98 23.38 8.37
C PRO A 69 -36.37 23.77 7.02
N GLU A 70 -35.92 25.02 6.86
CA GLU A 70 -35.26 25.51 5.65
C GLU A 70 -33.85 24.92 5.50
N GLU A 71 -33.09 24.81 6.59
CA GLU A 71 -31.77 24.16 6.58
C GLU A 71 -31.86 22.66 6.32
N LEU A 72 -32.91 22.00 6.82
CA LEU A 72 -33.18 20.60 6.52
C LEU A 72 -33.46 20.40 5.03
N LEU A 73 -34.20 21.32 4.40
CA LEU A 73 -34.49 21.25 2.96
C LEU A 73 -33.24 21.35 2.09
N VAL A 74 -32.24 22.12 2.52
CA VAL A 74 -30.96 22.28 1.82
C VAL A 74 -30.00 21.11 2.12
N LYS A 75 -29.99 20.59 3.34
CA LYS A 75 -29.01 19.58 3.77
C LYS A 75 -29.43 18.14 3.47
N ARG A 76 -30.74 17.85 3.42
CA ARG A 76 -31.27 16.50 3.17
C ARG A 76 -30.80 15.91 1.83
N PRO A 77 -30.82 16.63 0.69
CA PRO A 77 -30.29 16.10 -0.57
C PRO A 77 -28.79 15.77 -0.53
N MET A 78 -28.00 16.55 0.22
CA MET A 78 -26.56 16.25 0.38
C MET A 78 -26.30 15.02 1.25
N TRP A 79 -27.18 14.74 2.22
CA TRP A 79 -27.11 13.51 2.99
C TRP A 79 -27.57 12.31 2.18
N GLU A 80 -28.63 12.44 1.38
CA GLU A 80 -29.07 11.40 0.44
C GLU A 80 -27.95 11.03 -0.54
N ILE A 81 -27.28 12.00 -1.16
CA ILE A 81 -26.12 11.75 -2.04
C ILE A 81 -24.98 11.04 -1.29
N ARG A 82 -24.75 11.39 -0.02
CA ARG A 82 -23.70 10.78 0.78
C ARG A 82 -24.04 9.34 1.17
N ASP A 83 -25.28 9.10 1.57
CA ASP A 83 -25.78 7.77 1.89
C ASP A 83 -25.76 6.90 0.60
N GLU A 84 -26.08 7.46 -0.58
CA GLU A 84 -25.88 6.80 -1.89
C GLU A 84 -24.41 6.48 -2.19
N CYS A 85 -23.47 7.38 -1.85
CA CYS A 85 -22.03 7.09 -1.99
C CYS A 85 -21.58 5.96 -1.06
N ASP A 86 -22.07 5.96 0.19
CA ASP A 86 -21.78 4.92 1.18
C ASP A 86 -22.37 3.56 0.72
N ASP A 87 -23.56 3.54 0.13
CA ASP A 87 -24.18 2.35 -0.49
C ASP A 87 -23.38 1.83 -1.69
N ILE A 88 -22.87 2.72 -2.56
CA ILE A 88 -22.00 2.35 -3.69
C ILE A 88 -20.68 1.74 -3.19
N ASP A 89 -20.08 2.31 -2.14
CA ASP A 89 -18.85 1.76 -1.54
C ASP A 89 -19.09 0.37 -0.93
N ASP A 90 -20.23 0.15 -0.29
CA ASP A 90 -20.63 -1.15 0.24
C ASP A 90 -20.89 -2.18 -0.89
N ASP A 91 -21.50 -1.76 -2.01
CA ASP A 91 -21.72 -2.63 -3.17
C ASP A 91 -20.42 -2.96 -3.90
N LEU A 92 -19.49 -2.01 -4.01
CA LEU A 92 -18.13 -2.27 -4.50
C LEU A 92 -17.40 -3.29 -3.61
N GLN A 93 -17.54 -3.20 -2.29
CA GLN A 93 -16.95 -4.18 -1.37
C GLN A 93 -17.55 -5.58 -1.54
N LYS A 94 -18.84 -5.69 -1.84
CA LYS A 94 -19.51 -6.98 -2.11
C LYS A 94 -19.10 -7.60 -3.45
N LEU A 95 -18.69 -6.80 -4.44
CA LEU A 95 -18.27 -7.28 -5.76
C LEU A 95 -16.81 -7.79 -5.79
N ILE A 96 -15.96 -7.32 -4.87
CA ILE A 96 -14.55 -7.73 -4.79
C ILE A 96 -14.35 -9.27 -4.74
N PRO A 97 -15.07 -10.04 -3.90
CA PRO A 97 -14.95 -11.49 -3.88
C PRO A 97 -15.32 -12.17 -5.21
N ASP A 98 -16.29 -11.64 -5.95
CA ASP A 98 -16.72 -12.19 -7.24
C ASP A 98 -15.70 -11.93 -8.35
N CYS A 99 -15.06 -10.76 -8.36
CA CYS A 99 -13.93 -10.48 -9.25
C CYS A 99 -12.78 -11.46 -9.02
N VAL A 100 -12.38 -11.67 -7.76
CA VAL A 100 -11.32 -12.62 -7.39
C VAL A 100 -11.68 -14.06 -7.81
N ARG A 101 -12.96 -14.45 -7.66
CA ARG A 101 -13.46 -15.76 -8.09
C ARG A 101 -13.38 -15.94 -9.61
N LEU A 102 -13.73 -14.91 -10.38
CA LEU A 102 -13.66 -14.94 -11.84
C LEU A 102 -12.21 -14.99 -12.35
N GLU A 103 -11.30 -14.26 -11.71
CA GLU A 103 -9.86 -14.31 -11.99
C GLU A 103 -9.30 -15.73 -11.81
N GLN A 104 -9.67 -16.41 -10.71
CA GLN A 104 -9.27 -17.81 -10.48
C GLN A 104 -9.81 -18.78 -11.54
N ILE A 105 -11.01 -18.54 -12.08
CA ILE A 105 -11.58 -19.34 -13.17
C ILE A 105 -10.80 -19.12 -14.48
N VAL A 106 -10.36 -17.89 -14.74
CA VAL A 106 -9.55 -17.54 -15.91
C VAL A 106 -8.17 -18.22 -15.83
N GLU A 107 -7.50 -18.16 -14.67
CA GLU A 107 -6.22 -18.82 -14.43
C GLU A 107 -6.28 -20.35 -14.58
N GLN A 108 -7.41 -20.97 -14.23
CA GLN A 108 -7.60 -22.42 -14.38
C GLN A 108 -7.92 -22.85 -15.81
N LYS A 109 -8.45 -21.95 -16.65
CA LYS A 109 -8.89 -22.27 -18.02
C LYS A 109 -7.88 -21.86 -19.10
N ILE A 110 -7.01 -20.89 -18.82
CA ILE A 110 -5.93 -20.48 -19.72
C ILE A 110 -4.65 -21.16 -19.24
N GLY A 111 -4.39 -22.35 -19.78
CA GLY A 111 -3.19 -23.13 -19.45
C GLY A 111 -1.91 -22.32 -19.66
N LYS A 112 -0.98 -22.44 -18.71
CA LYS A 112 0.41 -21.95 -18.88
C LYS A 112 0.99 -22.48 -20.19
N PRO A 113 1.69 -21.66 -20.99
CA PRO A 113 2.46 -22.18 -22.12
C PRO A 113 3.52 -23.15 -21.60
N GLU A 114 3.59 -24.35 -22.15
CA GLU A 114 4.67 -25.28 -21.88
C GLU A 114 5.99 -24.69 -22.38
N GLU A 115 6.98 -24.61 -21.49
CA GLU A 115 8.37 -24.29 -21.83
C GLU A 115 8.96 -25.50 -22.59
N SER A 116 8.80 -25.55 -23.91
CA SER A 116 9.52 -26.51 -24.74
C SER A 116 10.91 -25.97 -25.10
N ALA A 117 11.90 -26.60 -24.49
CA ALA A 117 13.18 -27.04 -25.03
C ALA A 117 14.06 -26.03 -25.80
N SER A 118 15.20 -25.75 -25.16
CA SER A 118 16.41 -25.24 -25.78
C SER A 118 16.89 -26.14 -26.92
N GLU A 119 16.95 -25.62 -28.14
CA GLU A 119 17.80 -26.18 -29.19
C GLU A 119 19.05 -25.31 -29.34
N LYS A 120 20.19 -25.98 -29.14
CA LYS A 120 21.52 -25.55 -29.51
C LYS A 120 21.60 -25.55 -31.04
N SER A 121 22.15 -24.51 -31.65
CA SER A 121 22.74 -24.62 -32.97
C SER A 121 24.17 -24.13 -32.94
N ASP A 122 25.02 -25.01 -33.46
CA ASP A 122 26.46 -24.90 -33.54
C ASP A 122 26.88 -23.96 -34.67
N ASP A 123 27.98 -23.29 -34.39
CA ASP A 123 28.79 -22.43 -35.23
C ASP A 123 29.62 -23.32 -36.18
N GLU A 124 29.33 -23.31 -37.49
CA GLU A 124 30.33 -23.64 -38.50
C GLU A 124 30.25 -22.71 -39.71
N SER A 125 31.45 -22.28 -40.09
CA SER A 125 31.84 -21.43 -41.19
C SER A 125 31.44 -21.95 -42.56
N ASP A 126 31.12 -21.05 -43.48
CA ASP A 126 31.63 -21.21 -44.83
C ASP A 126 32.01 -19.88 -45.51
N LYS A 127 33.16 -19.92 -46.19
CA LYS A 127 33.73 -18.85 -46.99
C LYS A 127 33.33 -19.08 -48.45
N SER A 128 32.71 -18.09 -49.08
CA SER A 128 32.87 -17.90 -50.51
C SER A 128 32.76 -16.42 -50.87
N SER A 129 33.84 -15.96 -51.49
CA SER A 129 34.01 -14.72 -52.20
C SER A 129 33.05 -14.59 -53.38
N GLU A 130 32.44 -13.42 -53.56
CA GLU A 130 32.25 -12.88 -54.90
C GLU A 130 32.12 -11.35 -54.84
N SER A 131 32.96 -10.73 -55.67
CA SER A 131 33.16 -9.31 -55.85
C SER A 131 32.07 -8.74 -56.75
N ALA A 132 31.11 -8.03 -56.16
CA ALA A 132 30.18 -7.16 -56.89
C ALA A 132 30.74 -5.74 -56.88
N GLU A 133 31.16 -5.26 -58.04
CA GLU A 133 31.48 -3.86 -58.29
C GLU A 133 30.18 -3.04 -58.18
N SER A 134 29.97 -2.44 -57.00
CA SER A 134 28.87 -1.50 -56.79
C SER A 134 29.13 -0.22 -57.60
N GLU A 135 28.23 0.09 -58.52
CA GLU A 135 28.16 1.36 -59.20
C GLU A 135 28.33 2.53 -58.23
N LYS A 136 29.25 3.43 -58.56
CA LYS A 136 29.50 4.62 -57.75
C LYS A 136 28.26 5.52 -57.80
N PRO A 137 27.62 5.81 -56.66
CA PRO A 137 26.60 6.85 -56.62
C PRO A 137 27.23 8.17 -57.08
N PRO A 138 26.43 9.07 -57.68
CA PRO A 138 26.91 10.35 -58.17
C PRO A 138 27.64 11.11 -57.04
N PRO A 139 28.66 11.93 -57.37
CA PRO A 139 29.52 12.55 -56.37
C PRO A 139 28.71 13.47 -55.46
N GLU A 140 28.36 12.96 -54.27
CA GLU A 140 27.76 13.72 -53.17
C GLU A 140 28.56 14.99 -52.96
N THR A 141 27.87 16.13 -52.97
CA THR A 141 28.50 17.39 -52.70
C THR A 141 29.01 17.41 -51.25
N LYS A 142 30.11 18.13 -51.00
CA LYS A 142 30.71 18.24 -49.67
C LYS A 142 29.73 18.78 -48.61
N GLU A 143 28.69 19.49 -49.05
CA GLU A 143 27.55 19.98 -48.25
C GLU A 143 26.63 18.83 -47.83
N GLU A 144 26.15 17.99 -48.76
CA GLU A 144 25.28 16.83 -48.48
C GLU A 144 25.93 15.82 -47.53
N ARG A 145 27.24 15.58 -47.69
CA ARG A 145 27.99 14.67 -46.83
C ARG A 145 28.10 15.17 -45.37
N LEU A 146 28.17 16.49 -45.18
CA LEU A 146 28.19 17.11 -43.85
C LEU A 146 26.80 17.12 -43.21
N GLU A 147 25.75 17.34 -43.99
CA GLU A 147 24.36 17.30 -43.53
C GLU A 147 23.94 15.88 -43.12
N ARG A 148 24.32 14.86 -43.90
CA ARG A 148 24.11 13.45 -43.57
C ARG A 148 24.78 13.05 -42.26
N LEU A 149 26.04 13.45 -42.07
CA LEU A 149 26.78 13.20 -40.82
C LEU A 149 26.17 13.95 -39.61
N ALA A 150 25.64 15.15 -39.82
CA ALA A 150 24.97 15.90 -38.77
C ALA A 150 23.65 15.25 -38.36
N ARG A 151 22.87 14.77 -39.34
CA ARG A 151 21.61 14.03 -39.13
C ARG A 151 21.84 12.70 -38.43
N GLU A 152 22.80 11.90 -38.89
CA GLU A 152 23.18 10.63 -38.26
C GLU A 152 23.67 10.83 -36.81
N LYS A 153 24.39 11.92 -36.55
CA LYS A 153 24.84 12.28 -35.19
C LYS A 153 23.68 12.72 -34.29
N ALA A 154 22.68 13.40 -34.84
CA ALA A 154 21.46 13.79 -34.12
C ALA A 154 20.58 12.58 -33.81
N GLU A 155 20.35 11.70 -34.78
CA GLU A 155 19.60 10.45 -34.62
C GLU A 155 20.27 9.52 -33.59
N ARG A 156 21.60 9.36 -33.64
CA ARG A 156 22.36 8.66 -32.58
C ARG A 156 22.26 9.33 -31.21
N GLY A 157 22.11 10.66 -31.18
CA GLY A 157 21.89 11.41 -29.94
C GLY A 157 20.54 11.08 -29.31
N VAL A 158 19.47 11.08 -30.12
CA VAL A 158 18.10 10.72 -29.69
C VAL A 158 18.05 9.26 -29.23
N ALA A 159 18.59 8.33 -30.01
CA ALA A 159 18.62 6.92 -29.66
C ALA A 159 19.33 6.65 -28.32
N ARG A 160 20.44 7.36 -28.04
CA ARG A 160 21.14 7.25 -26.74
C ARG A 160 20.32 7.79 -25.57
N GLU A 161 19.58 8.88 -25.78
CA GLU A 161 18.68 9.40 -24.74
C GLU A 161 17.50 8.47 -24.49
N GLU A 162 16.91 7.89 -25.53
CA GLU A 162 15.85 6.89 -25.42
C GLU A 162 16.34 5.62 -24.72
N GLU A 163 17.52 5.11 -25.07
CA GLU A 163 18.14 3.98 -24.39
C GLU A 163 18.38 4.30 -22.91
N LYS A 164 18.87 5.50 -22.58
CA LYS A 164 19.05 5.93 -21.19
C LYS A 164 17.72 6.01 -20.44
N LYS A 165 16.68 6.56 -21.05
CA LYS A 165 15.32 6.62 -20.47
C LYS A 165 14.77 5.21 -20.24
N SER A 166 14.92 4.32 -21.23
CA SER A 166 14.53 2.91 -21.16
C SER A 166 15.25 2.18 -20.03
N ARG A 167 16.57 2.39 -19.88
CA ARG A 167 17.35 1.82 -18.77
C ARG A 167 16.89 2.32 -17.39
N ILE A 168 16.60 3.61 -17.26
CA ILE A 168 16.10 4.19 -16.01
C ILE A 168 14.69 3.65 -15.69
N ALA A 169 13.81 3.57 -16.69
CA ALA A 169 12.47 3.01 -16.55
C ALA A 169 12.53 1.54 -16.09
N LYS A 170 13.34 0.72 -16.77
CA LYS A 170 13.55 -0.69 -16.39
C LYS A 170 14.13 -0.85 -14.98
N ALA A 171 15.12 -0.04 -14.61
CA ALA A 171 15.70 -0.10 -13.26
C ALA A 171 14.69 0.33 -12.17
N THR A 172 13.81 1.29 -12.48
CA THR A 172 12.73 1.71 -11.58
C THR A 172 11.70 0.59 -11.44
N TYR A 173 11.31 -0.02 -12.55
CA TYR A 173 10.40 -1.17 -12.60
C TYR A 173 10.93 -2.37 -11.81
N ASP A 174 12.17 -2.79 -12.05
CA ASP A 174 12.79 -3.93 -11.36
C ASP A 174 12.84 -3.70 -9.83
N ARG A 175 13.08 -2.46 -9.41
CA ARG A 175 13.06 -2.06 -8.00
C ARG A 175 11.64 -2.15 -7.43
N GLU A 176 10.65 -1.58 -8.10
CA GLU A 176 9.24 -1.64 -7.67
C GLU A 176 8.73 -3.08 -7.61
N TRP A 177 9.10 -3.92 -8.58
CA TRP A 177 8.73 -5.33 -8.63
C TRP A 177 9.35 -6.14 -7.49
N LYS A 178 10.63 -5.88 -7.18
CA LYS A 178 11.29 -6.47 -6.02
C LYS A 178 10.56 -6.10 -4.73
N HIS A 179 10.22 -4.82 -4.56
CA HIS A 179 9.46 -4.35 -3.40
C HIS A 179 8.09 -5.02 -3.32
N PHE A 180 7.33 -5.11 -4.42
CA PHE A 180 6.02 -5.77 -4.43
C PHE A 180 6.07 -7.24 -3.99
N ARG A 181 7.04 -8.01 -4.50
CA ARG A 181 7.23 -9.41 -4.09
C ARG A 181 7.58 -9.52 -2.61
N GLU A 182 8.41 -8.61 -2.12
CA GLU A 182 8.79 -8.56 -0.71
C GLU A 182 7.60 -8.20 0.19
N THR A 183 6.81 -7.18 -0.18
CA THR A 183 5.57 -6.80 0.49
C THR A 183 4.59 -7.99 0.55
N THR A 184 4.40 -8.69 -0.57
CA THR A 184 3.52 -9.86 -0.64
C THR A 184 3.97 -10.97 0.32
N ARG A 185 5.28 -11.24 0.36
CA ARG A 185 5.87 -12.21 1.29
C ARG A 185 5.67 -11.81 2.76
N LYS A 186 5.84 -10.53 3.08
CA LYS A 186 5.64 -9.99 4.44
C LYS A 186 4.18 -10.06 4.88
N ASP A 187 3.25 -9.78 3.99
CA ASP A 187 1.81 -9.91 4.26
C ASP A 187 1.40 -11.37 4.50
N GLN A 188 1.95 -12.31 3.72
CA GLN A 188 1.74 -13.73 3.96
C GLN A 188 2.30 -14.13 5.34
N PHE A 189 3.50 -13.67 5.68
CA PHE A 189 4.08 -13.90 7.00
C PHE A 189 3.19 -13.38 8.14
N LEU A 190 2.60 -12.19 8.00
CA LEU A 190 1.66 -11.65 8.99
C LEU A 190 0.39 -12.51 9.09
N SER A 191 -0.13 -12.98 7.95
CA SER A 191 -1.28 -13.88 7.93
C SER A 191 -0.98 -15.18 8.68
N ASP A 192 0.21 -15.76 8.44
CA ASP A 192 0.68 -16.95 9.15
C ASP A 192 0.91 -16.67 10.65
N LEU A 193 1.41 -15.49 11.00
CA LEU A 193 1.57 -15.07 12.40
C LEU A 193 0.23 -14.97 13.12
N LEU A 194 -0.78 -14.38 12.48
CA LEU A 194 -2.14 -14.31 13.05
C LEU A 194 -2.73 -15.70 13.27
N GLU A 195 -2.50 -16.63 12.35
CA GLU A 195 -2.93 -18.02 12.51
C GLU A 195 -2.19 -18.71 13.67
N LYS A 196 -0.87 -18.48 13.80
CA LYS A 196 -0.07 -18.98 14.94
C LYS A 196 -0.56 -18.41 16.27
N ILE A 197 -0.96 -17.13 16.33
CA ILE A 197 -1.56 -16.53 17.52
C ILE A 197 -2.85 -17.25 17.91
N LEU A 198 -3.72 -17.56 16.94
CA LEU A 198 -4.95 -18.30 17.22
C LEU A 198 -4.67 -19.73 17.68
N MET A 199 -3.71 -20.43 17.05
CA MET A 199 -3.27 -21.76 17.49
C MET A 199 -2.67 -21.72 18.91
N TYR A 200 -1.89 -20.69 19.21
CA TYR A 200 -1.33 -20.45 20.55
C TYR A 200 -2.44 -20.30 21.59
N LEU A 201 -3.50 -19.55 21.30
CA LEU A 201 -4.63 -19.41 22.23
C LEU A 201 -5.55 -20.63 22.29
N GLU A 202 -5.60 -21.47 21.27
CA GLU A 202 -6.24 -22.80 21.35
C GLU A 202 -5.45 -23.76 22.27
N TYR A 203 -4.13 -23.61 22.33
CA TYR A 203 -3.30 -24.25 23.35
C TYR A 203 -3.58 -23.65 24.73
N GLY A 204 -3.72 -22.33 24.81
CA GLY A 204 -4.12 -21.58 25.99
C GLY A 204 -2.96 -20.93 26.72
N THR A 205 -3.30 -19.97 27.56
CA THR A 205 -2.36 -19.18 28.35
C THR A 205 -2.88 -18.95 29.77
N ASN A 206 -1.97 -18.63 30.70
CA ASN A 206 -2.34 -18.24 32.04
C ASN A 206 -2.76 -16.78 32.07
N VAL A 207 -3.85 -16.51 32.78
CA VAL A 207 -4.34 -15.15 33.03
C VAL A 207 -4.76 -15.06 34.48
N THR A 208 -4.71 -13.86 35.04
CA THR A 208 -5.33 -13.61 36.33
C THR A 208 -6.66 -12.90 36.13
N THR A 209 -7.73 -13.53 36.61
CA THR A 209 -9.07 -12.95 36.57
C THR A 209 -9.42 -12.24 37.86
N LEU A 210 -10.14 -11.12 37.74
CA LEU A 210 -10.74 -10.47 38.90
C LEU A 210 -12.11 -11.08 39.17
N THR A 211 -12.33 -11.50 40.42
CA THR A 211 -13.60 -12.01 40.93
C THR A 211 -14.07 -11.18 42.12
N PRO A 212 -15.33 -11.32 42.56
CA PRO A 212 -15.79 -10.72 43.81
C PRO A 212 -14.95 -11.14 45.02
N GLN A 213 -14.38 -12.35 45.00
CA GLN A 213 -13.57 -12.93 46.06
C GLN A 213 -12.11 -12.44 46.05
N GLY A 214 -11.61 -11.94 44.91
CA GLY A 214 -10.25 -11.42 44.79
C GLY A 214 -9.64 -11.66 43.42
N LEU A 215 -8.35 -11.93 43.40
CA LEU A 215 -7.60 -12.29 42.19
C LEU A 215 -7.47 -13.80 42.12
N GLU A 216 -7.82 -14.38 40.99
CA GLU A 216 -7.76 -15.82 40.74
C GLU A 216 -6.97 -16.11 39.48
N ARG A 217 -5.90 -16.89 39.59
CA ARG A 217 -5.14 -17.37 38.43
C ARG A 217 -5.92 -18.47 37.73
N ARG A 218 -6.11 -18.32 36.42
CA ARG A 218 -6.87 -19.23 35.57
C ARG A 218 -6.09 -19.53 34.30
N PHE A 219 -6.39 -20.68 33.71
CA PHE A 219 -5.91 -21.02 32.38
C PHE A 219 -7.03 -20.77 31.37
N ALA A 220 -6.77 -19.91 30.40
CA ALA A 220 -7.71 -19.50 29.36
C ALA A 220 -7.31 -20.11 28.02
N PHE A 221 -8.28 -20.69 27.30
CA PHE A 221 -8.02 -21.22 25.96
C PHE A 221 -9.24 -21.05 25.05
N PHE A 222 -8.99 -20.95 23.75
CA PHE A 222 -10.03 -20.94 22.72
C PHE A 222 -10.49 -22.37 22.43
N SER A 223 -11.81 -22.54 22.27
CA SER A 223 -12.39 -23.81 21.86
C SER A 223 -12.03 -24.14 20.41
N LYS A 224 -12.17 -25.42 20.01
CA LYS A 224 -12.00 -25.82 18.62
C LYS A 224 -12.98 -25.04 17.74
N GLY A 225 -12.46 -24.35 16.72
CA GLY A 225 -13.23 -23.46 15.86
C GLY A 225 -13.35 -22.02 16.37
N ARG A 226 -12.70 -21.68 17.49
CA ARG A 226 -12.45 -20.31 17.96
C ARG A 226 -13.71 -19.49 18.24
N LYS A 227 -14.85 -20.15 18.46
CA LYS A 227 -16.13 -19.47 18.73
C LYS A 227 -16.32 -19.13 20.20
N SER A 228 -15.59 -19.80 21.09
CA SER A 228 -15.69 -19.56 22.53
C SER A 228 -14.32 -19.58 23.20
N MET A 229 -14.24 -18.92 24.34
CA MET A 229 -13.09 -18.95 25.24
C MET A 229 -13.49 -19.58 26.56
N THR A 230 -12.71 -20.56 27.02
CA THR A 230 -12.97 -21.34 28.23
C THR A 230 -11.89 -21.09 29.26
N PHE A 231 -12.32 -20.98 30.52
CA PHE A 231 -11.48 -20.80 31.69
C PHE A 231 -11.54 -22.03 32.58
N VAL A 232 -10.38 -22.50 33.00
CA VAL A 232 -10.21 -23.61 33.96
C VAL A 232 -9.25 -23.15 35.07
N PRO A 233 -9.18 -23.86 36.21
CA PRO A 233 -8.21 -23.54 37.24
C PRO A 233 -6.79 -23.59 36.67
N ALA A 234 -5.97 -22.58 36.99
CA ALA A 234 -4.55 -22.64 36.67
C ALA A 234 -3.89 -23.72 37.53
N VAL A 235 -2.91 -24.43 36.97
CA VAL A 235 -2.11 -25.41 37.70
C VAL A 235 -0.76 -24.80 38.04
N ARG A 236 -0.25 -25.11 39.23
CA ARG A 236 1.10 -24.73 39.64
C ARG A 236 2.13 -25.63 38.93
N ASP A 237 3.36 -25.16 38.81
CA ASP A 237 4.54 -25.96 38.46
C ASP A 237 4.54 -26.60 37.05
N GLY A 238 3.98 -25.90 36.05
CA GLY A 238 4.10 -26.30 34.64
C GLY A 238 3.31 -27.56 34.25
N ALA A 239 2.48 -28.08 35.14
CA ALA A 239 1.58 -29.18 34.82
C ALA A 239 0.50 -28.76 33.82
N VAL A 240 0.05 -29.71 32.99
CA VAL A 240 -0.97 -29.46 31.96
C VAL A 240 -2.33 -29.23 32.63
N PRO A 241 -3.01 -28.10 32.37
CA PRO A 241 -4.33 -27.83 32.94
C PRO A 241 -5.39 -28.85 32.53
N ASN A 242 -6.20 -29.28 33.48
CA ASN A 242 -7.33 -30.16 33.20
C ASN A 242 -8.45 -29.37 32.50
N ARG A 243 -8.52 -29.48 31.18
CA ARG A 243 -9.52 -28.80 30.35
C ARG A 243 -10.98 -29.23 30.62
N LYS A 244 -11.21 -30.27 31.42
CA LYS A 244 -12.55 -30.73 31.82
C LYS A 244 -13.12 -29.95 33.01
N ASP A 245 -12.27 -29.32 33.82
CA ASP A 245 -12.69 -28.60 35.02
C ASP A 245 -13.09 -27.17 34.67
N VAL A 246 -14.15 -27.04 33.87
CA VAL A 246 -14.61 -25.76 33.33
C VAL A 246 -15.16 -24.88 34.44
N ILE A 247 -14.53 -23.72 34.65
CA ILE A 247 -15.04 -22.64 35.51
C ILE A 247 -16.08 -21.82 34.75
N ARG A 248 -15.73 -21.39 33.54
CA ARG A 248 -16.57 -20.52 32.70
C ARG A 248 -16.24 -20.71 31.23
N THR A 249 -17.25 -20.68 30.37
CA THR A 249 -17.08 -20.61 28.92
C THR A 249 -17.86 -19.41 28.41
N CYS A 250 -17.25 -18.64 27.52
CA CYS A 250 -17.80 -17.40 26.97
C CYS A 250 -17.88 -17.50 25.46
N ASP A 251 -19.02 -17.15 24.90
CA ASP A 251 -19.24 -17.11 23.46
C ASP A 251 -18.66 -15.81 22.89
N LEU A 252 -17.62 -15.92 22.06
CA LEU A 252 -16.92 -14.76 21.51
C LEU A 252 -17.75 -14.02 20.46
N SER A 253 -18.77 -14.66 19.88
CA SER A 253 -19.72 -14.00 18.97
C SER A 253 -20.63 -12.99 19.69
N LYS A 254 -20.77 -13.13 21.01
CA LYS A 254 -21.58 -12.24 21.85
C LYS A 254 -20.78 -11.09 22.44
N VAL A 255 -19.51 -10.93 22.09
CA VAL A 255 -18.70 -9.83 22.63
C VAL A 255 -19.23 -8.49 22.12
N ALA A 256 -19.61 -7.63 23.06
CA ALA A 256 -20.08 -6.28 22.78
C ALA A 256 -18.92 -5.29 22.66
N GLY A 257 -17.84 -5.48 23.44
CA GLY A 257 -16.68 -4.60 23.42
C GLY A 257 -15.45 -5.20 24.09
N ILE A 258 -14.29 -4.69 23.72
CA ILE A 258 -12.98 -5.05 24.28
C ILE A 258 -12.35 -3.77 24.82
N HIS A 259 -12.23 -3.68 26.14
CA HIS A 259 -11.79 -2.48 26.84
C HIS A 259 -10.41 -2.70 27.44
N MET A 260 -9.38 -2.09 26.87
CA MET A 260 -8.02 -2.18 27.38
C MET A 260 -7.81 -1.24 28.59
N GLY A 261 -6.89 -1.63 29.47
CA GLY A 261 -6.66 -0.98 30.75
C GLY A 261 -7.55 -1.52 31.86
N GLN A 262 -7.61 -0.79 32.96
CA GLN A 262 -8.28 -1.21 34.20
C GLN A 262 -9.54 -0.37 34.48
N HIS A 263 -10.45 -0.30 33.51
CA HIS A 263 -11.57 0.67 33.54
C HIS A 263 -12.93 0.05 33.84
N SER A 264 -13.04 -1.27 33.90
CA SER A 264 -14.31 -1.90 34.29
C SER A 264 -14.71 -1.49 35.72
N PRO A 265 -16.02 -1.55 36.05
CA PRO A 265 -16.46 -1.29 37.41
C PRO A 265 -15.74 -2.14 38.47
N PHE A 266 -15.43 -3.39 38.15
CA PHE A 266 -14.73 -4.30 39.06
C PHE A 266 -13.27 -3.92 39.26
N PHE A 267 -12.53 -3.60 38.19
CA PHE A 267 -11.18 -3.04 38.31
C PHE A 267 -11.19 -1.79 39.19
N GLN A 268 -12.11 -0.87 38.92
CA GLN A 268 -12.21 0.39 39.67
C GLN A 268 -12.53 0.16 41.15
N ILE A 269 -13.39 -0.79 41.49
CA ILE A 269 -13.68 -1.17 42.88
C ILE A 269 -12.43 -1.73 43.57
N GLN A 270 -11.70 -2.64 42.93
CA GLN A 270 -10.52 -3.25 43.53
C GLN A 270 -9.40 -2.23 43.71
N LEU A 271 -9.13 -1.43 42.68
CA LEU A 271 -8.10 -0.41 42.76
C LEU A 271 -8.41 0.64 43.85
N ARG A 272 -9.69 0.96 44.13
CA ARG A 272 -10.07 1.96 45.17
C ARG A 272 -9.64 1.57 46.57
N LYS A 273 -9.36 0.29 46.80
CA LYS A 273 -8.85 -0.22 48.08
C LYS A 273 -7.39 0.17 48.32
N PHE A 274 -6.67 0.61 47.29
CA PHE A 274 -5.27 1.00 47.38
C PHE A 274 -5.10 2.53 47.23
N ALA A 275 -4.58 3.17 48.26
CA ALA A 275 -4.22 4.59 48.27
C ALA A 275 -2.78 4.78 47.76
N GLY A 276 -2.51 5.84 46.99
CA GLY A 276 -1.16 6.14 46.49
C GLY A 276 -0.83 5.49 45.15
N ARG A 277 -1.81 5.32 44.26
CA ARG A 277 -1.58 4.81 42.90
C ARG A 277 -0.70 5.76 42.11
N VAL A 278 0.31 5.20 41.47
CA VAL A 278 1.04 5.84 40.39
C VAL A 278 0.55 5.19 39.10
N ASP A 279 0.14 6.00 38.13
CA ASP A 279 -0.20 5.50 36.81
C ASP A 279 1.09 4.91 36.20
N PRO A 280 1.10 3.61 35.84
CA PRO A 280 2.32 2.98 35.35
C PRO A 280 2.72 3.61 34.01
N ALA A 281 4.02 3.73 33.78
CA ALA A 281 4.54 4.06 32.46
C ALA A 281 4.57 2.79 31.60
N ARG A 282 4.22 2.92 30.31
CA ARG A 282 4.26 1.79 29.36
C ARG A 282 5.68 1.21 29.20
N SER A 283 6.70 2.05 29.35
CA SER A 283 8.11 1.68 29.22
C SER A 283 8.65 0.84 30.38
N GLU A 284 7.91 0.71 31.48
CA GLU A 284 8.34 -0.01 32.68
C GLU A 284 7.32 -1.10 33.05
N PRO A 285 7.11 -2.11 32.17
CA PRO A 285 6.15 -3.15 32.47
C PRO A 285 6.62 -4.01 33.65
N PRO A 286 5.69 -4.49 34.49
CA PRO A 286 6.03 -5.39 35.59
C PRO A 286 6.66 -6.69 35.07
N PRO A 287 7.60 -7.30 35.82
CA PRO A 287 8.24 -8.54 35.40
C PRO A 287 7.21 -9.69 35.30
N PRO A 288 7.33 -10.60 34.32
CA PRO A 288 6.37 -11.69 34.08
C PRO A 288 6.12 -12.66 35.25
N VAL A 289 7.04 -12.71 36.22
CA VAL A 289 7.07 -13.72 37.29
C VAL A 289 6.68 -13.11 38.64
N GLU A 290 6.41 -11.81 38.72
CA GLU A 290 5.93 -11.20 39.96
C GLU A 290 4.53 -11.71 40.30
N GLU A 291 4.36 -12.23 41.52
CA GLU A 291 3.05 -12.62 42.02
C GLU A 291 2.15 -11.38 42.10
N MET A 292 1.05 -11.41 41.37
CA MET A 292 0.09 -10.32 41.37
C MET A 292 -0.87 -10.45 42.56
N ASP A 293 -0.99 -9.37 43.31
CA ASP A 293 -1.96 -9.19 44.38
C ASP A 293 -2.73 -7.88 44.20
N ILE A 294 -3.64 -7.59 45.13
CA ILE A 294 -4.47 -6.37 45.04
C ILE A 294 -3.62 -5.10 45.23
N SER A 295 -2.49 -5.19 45.93
CA SER A 295 -1.61 -4.05 46.23
C SER A 295 -0.81 -3.61 44.99
N ASN A 296 -0.35 -4.55 44.17
CA ASN A 296 0.43 -4.26 42.96
C ASN A 296 -0.38 -4.27 41.66
N LEU A 297 -1.69 -4.61 41.70
CA LEU A 297 -2.59 -4.65 40.54
C LEU A 297 -2.49 -3.43 39.61
N HIS A 298 -2.37 -2.21 40.18
CA HIS A 298 -2.29 -0.96 39.43
C HIS A 298 -1.12 -0.90 38.44
N ARG A 299 -0.02 -1.64 38.70
CA ARG A 299 1.18 -1.68 37.84
C ARG A 299 0.93 -2.42 36.53
N TYR A 300 -0.10 -3.26 36.47
CA TYR A 300 -0.41 -4.11 35.32
C TYR A 300 -1.40 -3.46 34.34
N TYR A 301 -1.57 -2.14 34.38
CA TYR A 301 -2.53 -1.42 33.53
C TYR A 301 -2.42 -1.80 32.04
N TYR A 302 -1.20 -1.79 31.48
CA TYR A 302 -0.95 -2.10 30.07
C TYR A 302 -1.00 -3.60 29.71
N ARG A 303 -1.20 -4.48 30.70
CA ARG A 303 -1.48 -5.92 30.50
C ARG A 303 -2.91 -6.31 30.90
N SER A 304 -3.73 -5.33 31.24
CA SER A 304 -5.09 -5.53 31.70
C SER A 304 -6.08 -5.19 30.60
N PHE A 305 -7.15 -5.97 30.51
CA PHE A 305 -8.30 -5.61 29.70
C PHE A 305 -9.56 -6.32 30.19
N SER A 306 -10.70 -5.86 29.69
CA SER A 306 -12.02 -6.36 30.02
C SER A 306 -12.78 -6.72 28.74
N ILE A 307 -13.45 -7.87 28.76
CA ILE A 307 -14.41 -8.26 27.72
C ILE A 307 -15.80 -7.92 28.23
N GLN A 308 -16.52 -7.09 27.47
CA GLN A 308 -17.90 -6.73 27.77
C GLN A 308 -18.87 -7.61 26.99
N PHE A 309 -19.85 -8.15 27.68
CA PHE A 309 -20.98 -8.86 27.11
C PHE A 309 -22.25 -7.99 27.18
N PRO A 310 -23.23 -8.19 26.27
CA PRO A 310 -24.42 -7.35 26.17
C PRO A 310 -25.35 -7.49 27.36
N THR A 311 -25.38 -8.68 27.98
CA THR A 311 -26.28 -8.94 29.11
C THR A 311 -25.65 -8.48 30.43
N LYS A 312 -26.45 -7.92 31.33
CA LYS A 312 -25.99 -7.54 32.67
C LYS A 312 -25.52 -8.75 33.50
N GLU A 313 -26.07 -9.93 33.21
CA GLU A 313 -25.72 -11.18 33.88
C GLU A 313 -24.33 -11.67 33.48
N GLU A 314 -23.96 -11.60 32.20
CA GLU A 314 -22.60 -11.94 31.75
C GLU A 314 -21.60 -10.84 32.09
N GLY A 315 -22.05 -9.58 32.05
CA GLY A 315 -21.35 -8.39 32.53
C GLY A 315 -19.98 -8.19 31.87
N PHE A 316 -18.99 -7.92 32.71
CA PHE A 316 -17.58 -7.83 32.31
C PHE A 316 -16.83 -9.08 32.75
N ILE A 317 -15.82 -9.43 31.98
CA ILE A 317 -14.78 -10.35 32.43
C ILE A 317 -13.45 -9.63 32.34
N ASP A 318 -12.81 -9.52 33.49
CA ASP A 318 -11.60 -8.74 33.69
C ASP A 318 -10.40 -9.66 33.81
N PHE A 319 -9.38 -9.39 33.00
CA PHE A 319 -8.17 -10.17 32.90
C PHE A 319 -6.94 -9.30 33.06
N VAL A 320 -5.92 -9.87 33.68
CA VAL A 320 -4.55 -9.40 33.62
C VAL A 320 -3.70 -10.51 33.01
N CYS A 321 -2.95 -10.17 31.97
CA CYS A 321 -2.06 -11.09 31.29
C CYS A 321 -0.71 -11.16 31.99
N ASP A 322 -0.11 -12.34 32.02
CA ASP A 322 1.19 -12.54 32.66
C ASP A 322 2.31 -11.82 31.86
N THR A 323 2.22 -11.83 30.52
CA THR A 323 3.20 -11.19 29.62
C THR A 323 2.57 -10.20 28.64
N ASP A 324 3.40 -9.33 28.05
CA ASP A 324 2.99 -8.44 26.96
C ASP A 324 2.62 -9.22 25.70
N THR A 325 3.26 -10.38 25.48
CA THR A 325 2.93 -11.28 24.36
C THR A 325 1.55 -11.92 24.53
N ASP A 326 1.20 -12.34 25.75
CA ASP A 326 -0.15 -12.86 26.05
C ASP A 326 -1.22 -11.79 25.84
N PHE A 327 -0.93 -10.57 26.30
CA PHE A 327 -1.81 -9.42 26.12
C PHE A 327 -2.03 -9.12 24.63
N GLU A 328 -0.94 -8.97 23.87
CA GLU A 328 -1.00 -8.74 22.42
C GLU A 328 -1.78 -9.85 21.72
N ALA A 329 -1.45 -11.12 22.01
CA ALA A 329 -2.10 -12.28 21.41
C ALA A 329 -3.62 -12.28 21.65
N LEU A 330 -4.04 -12.07 22.90
CA LEU A 330 -5.46 -12.05 23.27
C LEU A 330 -6.20 -10.88 22.61
N VAL A 331 -5.65 -9.67 22.65
CA VAL A 331 -6.29 -8.48 22.05
C VAL A 331 -6.47 -8.67 20.54
N VAL A 332 -5.42 -9.12 19.84
CA VAL A 332 -5.44 -9.36 18.39
C VAL A 332 -6.43 -10.48 18.03
N ALA A 333 -6.42 -11.58 18.77
CA ALA A 333 -7.31 -12.71 18.52
C ALA A 333 -8.77 -12.38 18.80
N LEU A 334 -9.06 -11.69 19.91
CA LEU A 334 -10.40 -11.25 20.25
C LEU A 334 -10.95 -10.28 19.20
N HIS A 335 -10.14 -9.34 18.74
CA HIS A 335 -10.52 -8.45 17.64
C HIS A 335 -10.90 -9.26 16.38
N ARG A 336 -10.03 -10.20 15.98
CA ARG A 336 -10.23 -11.01 14.78
C ARG A 336 -11.47 -11.91 14.85
N VAL A 337 -11.72 -12.52 16.01
CA VAL A 337 -12.84 -13.46 16.18
C VAL A 337 -14.17 -12.74 16.38
N SER A 338 -14.19 -11.65 17.16
CA SER A 338 -15.43 -10.93 17.49
C SER A 338 -15.79 -9.82 16.50
N GLY A 339 -14.82 -9.38 15.67
CA GLY A 339 -14.97 -8.20 14.82
C GLY A 339 -15.01 -6.87 15.59
N ARG A 340 -14.76 -6.88 16.91
CA ARG A 340 -14.80 -5.68 17.75
C ARG A 340 -13.41 -5.05 17.86
N ASN A 341 -13.35 -3.73 17.78
CA ASN A 341 -12.09 -3.01 18.01
C ASN A 341 -11.79 -2.93 19.51
N ALA A 342 -10.52 -3.12 19.86
CA ALA A 342 -10.04 -2.88 21.21
C ALA A 342 -9.82 -1.37 21.42
N THR A 343 -10.39 -0.85 22.50
CA THR A 343 -10.31 0.57 22.87
C THR A 343 -9.81 0.73 24.29
N TRP A 344 -8.94 1.69 24.53
CA TRP A 344 -8.56 2.06 25.89
C TRP A 344 -9.74 2.74 26.59
N GLY A 345 -10.03 2.36 27.83
CA GLY A 345 -11.19 2.91 28.55
C GLY A 345 -11.06 4.39 28.95
N LYS A 346 -9.85 4.96 28.90
CA LYS A 346 -9.58 6.39 29.07
C LYS A 346 -8.48 6.79 28.10
N ASN A 347 -8.55 7.99 27.54
CA ASN A 347 -7.47 8.56 26.73
C ASN A 347 -6.21 8.80 27.57
N LEU A 348 -5.05 8.59 26.95
CA LEU A 348 -3.76 8.97 27.53
C LEU A 348 -3.71 10.50 27.66
N PHE A 349 -3.35 11.02 28.82
CA PHE A 349 -3.19 12.45 29.02
C PHE A 349 -1.82 12.89 28.50
N ILE A 350 -1.80 13.68 27.41
CA ILE A 350 -0.57 14.09 26.74
C ILE A 350 -0.28 15.60 26.83
N GLU A 351 -1.16 16.42 27.42
CA GLU A 351 -1.04 17.90 27.39
C GLU A 351 0.28 18.43 27.99
N LEU A 352 0.89 17.68 28.92
CA LEU A 352 2.16 18.03 29.57
C LEU A 352 3.36 17.26 29.00
N ALA A 353 3.16 16.45 27.96
CA ALA A 353 4.24 15.70 27.34
C ALA A 353 5.16 16.61 26.52
N ALA A 354 6.44 16.25 26.46
CA ALA A 354 7.39 16.93 25.59
C ALA A 354 6.96 16.79 24.12
N ASN A 355 7.34 17.76 23.29
CA ASN A 355 7.14 17.76 21.84
C ASN A 355 5.68 17.65 21.34
N ILE A 356 4.69 17.86 22.21
CA ILE A 356 3.26 17.88 21.81
C ILE A 356 2.97 18.93 20.73
N ASP A 357 3.69 20.05 20.75
CA ASP A 357 3.55 21.14 19.76
C ASP A 357 3.98 20.73 18.34
N ASN A 358 4.74 19.64 18.21
CA ASN A 358 5.15 19.09 16.91
C ASN A 358 4.10 18.14 16.30
N LEU A 359 3.00 17.87 17.02
CA LEU A 359 1.90 17.04 16.56
C LEU A 359 0.74 17.89 16.04
N SER A 360 0.17 17.47 14.91
CA SER A 360 -1.15 17.94 14.48
C SER A 360 -2.25 17.39 15.39
N GLU A 361 -3.43 18.01 15.38
CA GLU A 361 -4.57 17.58 16.21
C GLU A 361 -5.00 16.13 15.96
N ALA A 362 -4.91 15.66 14.70
CA ALA A 362 -5.19 14.27 14.37
C ALA A 362 -4.14 13.29 14.95
N GLU A 363 -2.88 13.72 15.04
CA GLU A 363 -1.80 12.94 15.66
C GLU A 363 -1.93 12.92 17.18
N LYS A 364 -2.27 14.05 17.80
CA LYS A 364 -2.59 14.13 19.23
C LYS A 364 -3.72 13.17 19.58
N LEU A 365 -4.83 13.25 18.87
CA LEU A 365 -5.99 12.37 19.09
C LEU A 365 -5.62 10.89 18.91
N LEU A 366 -4.76 10.55 17.95
CA LEU A 366 -4.29 9.18 17.80
C LEU A 366 -3.46 8.75 19.02
N CYS A 367 -2.47 9.56 19.42
CA CYS A 367 -1.60 9.29 20.58
C CYS A 367 -2.42 9.04 21.86
N GLU A 368 -3.40 9.91 22.11
CA GLU A 368 -4.36 9.77 23.21
C GLU A 368 -5.15 8.46 23.15
N ASN A 369 -5.68 8.14 21.97
CA ASN A 369 -6.58 7.00 21.77
C ASN A 369 -5.85 5.65 21.80
N ILE A 370 -4.60 5.59 21.31
CA ILE A 370 -3.84 4.33 21.23
C ILE A 370 -2.83 4.18 22.36
N HIS A 371 -2.70 5.18 23.24
CA HIS A 371 -1.75 5.20 24.36
C HIS A 371 -0.29 5.15 23.89
N LEU A 372 0.03 6.02 22.95
CA LEU A 372 1.40 6.27 22.51
C LEU A 372 1.80 7.68 22.96
N THR A 373 2.96 7.82 23.59
CA THR A 373 3.44 9.16 23.96
C THR A 373 3.83 9.96 22.72
N PRO A 374 3.78 11.31 22.75
CA PRO A 374 4.22 12.12 21.62
C PRO A 374 5.65 11.83 21.15
N ASP A 375 6.58 11.59 22.07
CA ASP A 375 7.97 11.24 21.75
C ASP A 375 8.06 9.89 21.03
N GLU A 376 7.36 8.87 21.52
CA GLU A 376 7.30 7.57 20.85
C GLU A 376 6.69 7.68 19.45
N TYR A 377 5.62 8.46 19.30
CA TYR A 377 4.99 8.70 18.00
C TYR A 377 5.93 9.39 17.01
N LEU A 378 6.56 10.48 17.43
CA LEU A 378 7.51 11.23 16.60
C LEU A 378 8.71 10.38 16.20
N ASN A 379 9.25 9.58 17.13
CA ASN A 379 10.31 8.63 16.82
C ASN A 379 9.87 7.60 15.77
N CYS A 380 8.66 7.04 15.89
CA CYS A 380 8.11 6.14 14.87
C CYS A 380 7.96 6.83 13.52
N LYS A 381 7.46 8.06 13.53
CA LYS A 381 7.26 8.89 12.34
C LYS A 381 8.59 9.16 11.62
N ASP A 382 9.62 9.52 12.37
CA ASP A 382 10.95 9.80 11.84
C ASP A 382 11.61 8.53 11.27
N ILE A 383 11.56 7.42 12.01
CA ILE A 383 12.13 6.14 11.58
C ILE A 383 11.50 5.65 10.28
N VAL A 384 10.20 5.83 10.09
CA VAL A 384 9.47 5.23 8.97
C VAL A 384 9.30 6.19 7.80
N LEU A 385 8.90 7.44 8.05
CA LEU A 385 8.52 8.39 6.99
C LEU A 385 9.69 9.18 6.41
N LEU A 386 10.87 9.14 7.04
CA LEU A 386 12.09 9.71 6.46
C LEU A 386 12.82 8.71 5.54
N ARG A 387 12.32 7.48 5.40
CA ARG A 387 12.91 6.49 4.51
C ARG A 387 12.56 6.73 3.05
N ASP A 388 13.49 6.43 2.16
CA ASP A 388 13.30 6.50 0.71
C ASP A 388 12.23 5.51 0.21
N ASP A 389 12.07 4.38 0.91
CA ASP A 389 11.14 3.30 0.56
C ASP A 389 9.80 3.36 1.33
N LYS A 390 9.49 4.49 2.00
CA LYS A 390 8.30 4.63 2.87
C LYS A 390 6.97 4.28 2.20
N LEU A 391 6.88 4.45 0.88
CA LEU A 391 5.69 4.13 0.10
C LEU A 391 5.38 2.63 0.07
N PHE A 392 6.36 1.78 0.39
CA PHE A 392 6.27 0.31 0.36
C PHE A 392 6.26 -0.33 1.75
N VAL A 393 6.21 0.48 2.81
CA VAL A 393 6.23 0.00 4.19
C VAL A 393 4.98 -0.84 4.48
N THR A 394 5.20 -2.07 4.92
CA THR A 394 4.13 -2.97 5.37
C THR A 394 3.89 -2.86 6.87
N LEU A 395 2.81 -3.48 7.37
CA LEU A 395 2.58 -3.63 8.81
C LEU A 395 3.73 -4.40 9.50
N HIS A 396 4.32 -5.37 8.79
CA HIS A 396 5.47 -6.11 9.29
C HIS A 396 6.68 -5.19 9.46
N ASP A 397 6.98 -4.37 8.45
CA ASP A 397 8.09 -3.41 8.50
C ASP A 397 7.87 -2.42 9.62
N LEU A 398 6.65 -1.90 9.76
CA LEU A 398 6.31 -0.96 10.81
C LEU A 398 6.55 -1.55 12.21
N ARG A 399 6.09 -2.79 12.45
CA ARG A 399 6.32 -3.51 13.70
C ARG A 399 7.81 -3.70 13.99
N VAL A 400 8.57 -4.16 12.99
CA VAL A 400 10.02 -4.42 13.15
C VAL A 400 10.81 -3.13 13.38
N LEU A 401 10.50 -2.07 12.64
CA LEU A 401 11.23 -0.80 12.70
C LEU A 401 10.96 -0.03 13.99
N THR A 402 9.72 -0.06 14.48
CA THR A 402 9.31 0.72 15.66
C THR A 402 9.40 -0.05 16.97
N ALA A 403 9.59 -1.38 16.89
CA ALA A 403 9.50 -2.28 18.04
C ALA A 403 8.18 -2.18 18.83
N LEU A 404 7.13 -1.63 18.21
CA LEU A 404 5.79 -1.62 18.76
C LEU A 404 5.13 -2.98 18.59
N ASP A 405 4.14 -3.28 19.43
CA ASP A 405 3.27 -4.43 19.20
C ASP A 405 2.40 -4.26 17.94
N LEU A 406 1.75 -5.35 17.54
CA LEU A 406 0.93 -5.42 16.34
C LEU A 406 -0.29 -4.48 16.41
N TYR A 407 -0.87 -4.27 17.59
CA TYR A 407 -2.01 -3.38 17.76
C TYR A 407 -1.62 -1.93 17.45
N HIS A 408 -0.57 -1.42 18.09
CA HIS A 408 -0.12 -0.04 17.87
C HIS A 408 0.42 0.14 16.44
N SER A 409 1.18 -0.83 15.94
CA SER A 409 1.67 -0.82 14.55
C SER A 409 0.51 -0.75 13.56
N GLN A 410 -0.55 -1.54 13.75
CA GLN A 410 -1.71 -1.51 12.87
C GLN A 410 -2.40 -0.14 12.89
N LYS A 411 -2.59 0.47 14.06
CA LYS A 411 -3.24 1.78 14.18
C LYS A 411 -2.42 2.91 13.54
N LEU A 412 -1.10 2.87 13.68
CA LEU A 412 -0.21 3.81 12.99
C LEU A 412 -0.30 3.65 11.46
N LEU A 413 -0.24 2.42 10.95
CA LEU A 413 -0.37 2.16 9.51
C LEU A 413 -1.71 2.65 8.97
N GLU A 414 -2.82 2.35 9.66
CA GLU A 414 -4.17 2.80 9.28
C GLU A 414 -4.23 4.33 9.17
N MET A 415 -3.66 5.05 10.13
CA MET A 415 -3.62 6.51 10.12
C MET A 415 -2.76 7.06 8.97
N TRP A 416 -1.55 6.53 8.78
CA TRP A 416 -0.64 7.00 7.73
C TRP A 416 -1.15 6.67 6.32
N LEU A 417 -1.87 5.57 6.14
CA LEU A 417 -2.59 5.27 4.91
C LEU A 417 -3.72 6.30 4.66
N LYS A 418 -4.51 6.64 5.69
CA LYS A 418 -5.57 7.66 5.59
C LYS A 418 -5.01 9.05 5.23
N GLN A 419 -3.84 9.38 5.76
CA GLN A 419 -3.13 10.64 5.48
C GLN A 419 -2.34 10.60 4.15
N LYS A 420 -2.35 9.46 3.44
CA LYS A 420 -1.60 9.24 2.19
C LYS A 420 -0.08 9.41 2.34
N TRP A 421 0.45 9.18 3.54
CA TRP A 421 1.90 9.18 3.79
C TRP A 421 2.55 7.86 3.36
N ILE A 422 1.76 6.79 3.38
CA ILE A 422 2.06 5.47 2.84
C ILE A 422 0.99 5.13 1.80
N VAL A 423 1.35 4.37 0.76
CA VAL A 423 0.44 3.99 -0.33
C VAL A 423 0.03 2.53 -0.18
N ARG A 424 -1.24 2.20 -0.45
CA ARG A 424 -1.75 0.82 -0.40
C ARG A 424 -1.15 -0.04 -1.52
N ARG A 425 -0.82 -1.28 -1.17
CA ARG A 425 -0.32 -2.36 -2.06
C ARG A 425 -1.09 -2.51 -3.39
N GLN A 426 -2.42 -2.33 -3.36
CA GLN A 426 -3.28 -2.48 -4.55
C GLN A 426 -2.95 -1.45 -5.64
N VAL A 427 -2.61 -0.22 -5.26
CA VAL A 427 -2.21 0.83 -6.22
C VAL A 427 -0.90 0.45 -6.93
N ASN A 428 0.01 -0.22 -6.22
CA ASN A 428 1.26 -0.71 -6.80
C ASN A 428 1.03 -1.92 -7.71
N TYR A 429 0.04 -2.77 -7.41
CA TYR A 429 -0.34 -3.91 -8.24
C TYR A 429 -1.01 -3.50 -9.55
N TYR A 430 -1.93 -2.51 -9.54
CA TYR A 430 -2.57 -2.03 -10.77
C TYR A 430 -1.56 -1.38 -11.71
N LYS A 431 -0.67 -0.53 -11.19
CA LYS A 431 0.44 0.02 -11.98
C LYS A 431 1.33 -1.08 -12.59
N TYR A 432 1.55 -2.17 -11.85
CA TYR A 432 2.31 -3.31 -12.33
C TYR A 432 1.59 -4.04 -13.48
N GLN A 433 0.28 -4.28 -13.36
CA GLN A 433 -0.50 -4.89 -14.45
C GLN A 433 -0.54 -4.00 -15.70
N GLU A 434 -0.66 -2.68 -15.53
CA GLU A 434 -0.59 -1.72 -16.65
C GLU A 434 0.75 -1.84 -17.39
N VAL A 435 1.87 -1.86 -16.67
CA VAL A 435 3.21 -1.97 -17.29
C VAL A 435 3.42 -3.31 -17.99
N ILE A 436 2.98 -4.43 -17.42
CA ILE A 436 3.07 -5.73 -18.11
C ILE A 436 2.24 -5.72 -19.39
N ALA A 437 1.03 -5.17 -19.34
CA ALA A 437 0.15 -5.09 -20.49
C ALA A 437 0.80 -4.23 -21.60
N GLU A 438 1.43 -3.11 -21.23
CA GLU A 438 2.20 -2.27 -22.16
C GLU A 438 3.42 -3.00 -22.77
N GLU A 439 4.20 -3.73 -21.96
CA GLU A 439 5.35 -4.51 -22.45
C GLU A 439 4.92 -5.65 -23.38
N ALA A 440 3.84 -6.35 -23.05
CA ALA A 440 3.26 -7.40 -23.88
C ALA A 440 2.73 -6.81 -25.20
N ALA A 441 2.04 -5.67 -25.17
CA ALA A 441 1.57 -4.97 -26.35
C ALA A 441 2.73 -4.50 -27.23
N ARG A 442 3.79 -3.96 -26.64
CA ARG A 442 5.00 -3.53 -27.38
C ARG A 442 5.69 -4.72 -28.05
N LYS A 443 5.79 -5.85 -27.34
CA LYS A 443 6.39 -7.07 -27.90
C LYS A 443 5.55 -7.62 -29.06
N ALA A 444 4.23 -7.67 -28.91
CA ALA A 444 3.32 -8.09 -29.97
C ALA A 444 3.42 -7.17 -31.21
N ALA A 445 3.48 -5.85 -31.01
CA ALA A 445 3.65 -4.89 -32.09
C ALA A 445 5.00 -5.03 -32.81
N GLN A 446 6.07 -5.37 -32.07
CA GLN A 446 7.38 -5.63 -32.66
C GLN A 446 7.37 -6.92 -33.48
N GLU A 447 6.78 -8.00 -32.97
CA GLU A 447 6.64 -9.28 -33.67
C GLU A 447 5.78 -9.13 -34.94
N GLU A 448 4.73 -8.30 -34.91
CA GLU A 448 3.89 -7.97 -36.07
C GLU A 448 4.68 -7.18 -37.12
N ALA A 449 5.42 -6.14 -36.71
CA ALA A 449 6.25 -5.36 -37.62
C ALA A 449 7.38 -6.20 -38.28
N GLU A 450 8.00 -7.10 -37.53
CA GLU A 450 8.99 -8.05 -38.06
C GLU A 450 8.37 -9.00 -39.08
N ARG A 451 7.13 -9.46 -38.84
CA ARG A 451 6.38 -10.31 -39.76
C ARG A 451 5.99 -9.58 -41.05
N GLU A 452 5.53 -8.34 -40.96
CA GLU A 452 5.23 -7.51 -42.14
C GLU A 452 6.49 -7.22 -42.96
N ALA A 453 7.60 -6.92 -42.30
CA ALA A 453 8.88 -6.71 -42.98
C ALA A 453 9.36 -7.97 -43.72
N ALA A 454 9.18 -9.15 -43.13
CA ALA A 454 9.51 -10.42 -43.78
C ALA A 454 8.64 -10.67 -45.02
N LEU A 455 7.34 -10.42 -44.95
CA LEU A 455 6.43 -10.55 -46.09
C LEU A 455 6.79 -9.60 -47.22
N HIS A 456 7.12 -8.34 -46.90
CA HIS A 456 7.51 -7.36 -47.90
C HIS A 456 8.88 -7.67 -48.53
N ALA A 457 9.78 -8.35 -47.81
CA ALA A 457 11.04 -8.84 -48.37
C ALA A 457 10.84 -9.99 -49.35
N GLU A 458 9.82 -10.85 -49.14
CA GLU A 458 9.46 -11.92 -50.09
C GLU A 458 8.69 -11.41 -51.31
N GLU A 459 7.95 -10.30 -51.19
CA GLU A 459 7.17 -9.69 -52.29
C GLU A 459 7.96 -8.71 -53.17
N GLN A 460 9.25 -8.46 -52.92
CA GLN A 460 10.10 -7.82 -53.91
C GLN A 460 10.56 -8.89 -54.90
N PRO A 461 9.92 -9.03 -56.08
CA PRO A 461 10.49 -9.89 -57.11
C PRO A 461 11.89 -9.38 -57.40
N GLU A 462 12.86 -10.29 -57.47
CA GLU A 462 14.06 -10.05 -58.25
C GLU A 462 13.56 -9.64 -59.63
N GLU A 463 13.51 -8.33 -59.92
CA GLU A 463 13.34 -7.81 -61.26
C GLU A 463 14.59 -8.24 -62.03
N GLY A 464 14.52 -9.47 -62.53
CA GLY A 464 15.45 -10.04 -63.45
C GLY A 464 15.51 -9.15 -64.67
N ALA A 465 16.71 -8.63 -64.89
CA ALA A 465 17.24 -8.06 -66.11
C ALA A 465 16.44 -8.45 -67.37
N GLU A 466 15.75 -7.48 -67.96
CA GLU A 466 15.43 -7.51 -69.39
C GLU A 466 16.76 -7.38 -70.15
N GLU A 467 17.30 -8.50 -70.61
CA GLU A 467 18.30 -8.53 -71.70
C GLU A 467 17.61 -7.99 -72.97
N GLY A 468 17.99 -6.78 -73.37
CA GLY A 468 17.65 -6.22 -74.68
C GLY A 468 18.60 -6.77 -75.74
N ASP A 469 18.10 -7.72 -76.55
CA ASP A 469 18.68 -8.12 -77.82
C ASP A 469 18.42 -7.02 -78.87
N ASP A 470 19.40 -6.15 -79.11
CA ASP A 470 19.50 -5.30 -80.30
C ASP A 470 20.37 -6.03 -81.34
N ASP A 471 19.73 -6.82 -82.22
CA ASP A 471 20.32 -7.35 -83.45
C ASP A 471 20.31 -6.26 -84.54
N ASP A 472 21.42 -5.53 -84.65
CA ASP A 472 21.76 -4.66 -85.79
C ASP A 472 22.50 -5.47 -86.88
N ASP A 473 21.94 -5.41 -88.09
CA ASP A 473 22.57 -5.28 -89.40
C ASP A 473 23.81 -6.12 -89.78
N GLU A 474 23.65 -6.97 -90.81
CA GLU A 474 24.61 -7.07 -91.93
C GLU A 474 23.90 -7.66 -93.19
N ASP A 475 23.39 -6.75 -94.03
CA ASP A 475 23.35 -6.94 -95.49
C ASP A 475 24.79 -7.09 -96.00
N ASP A 476 25.04 -8.00 -96.95
CA ASP A 476 25.88 -7.76 -98.14
C ASP A 476 25.95 -9.00 -99.05
N ASP A 477 25.25 -8.87 -100.18
CA ASP A 477 25.71 -9.03 -101.57
C ASP A 477 26.34 -10.35 -102.09
N ASP A 478 25.53 -10.97 -102.96
CA ASP A 478 25.76 -11.48 -104.33
C ASP A 478 27.18 -11.51 -105.00
N ASP A 479 27.27 -12.50 -105.91
CA ASP A 479 28.11 -12.66 -107.13
C ASP A 479 29.56 -13.19 -107.03
N ASP A 480 29.76 -14.48 -107.44
CA ASP A 480 30.27 -14.90 -108.77
C ASP A 480 30.32 -16.44 -108.95
#